data_AF-A0AAV4F2E4-F1
#
_entry.id   AF-A0AAV4F2E4-F1
#
_cell.length_a   1.000
_cell.length_b   1.000
_cell.length_c   1.000
_cell.angle_alpha   90.00
_cell.angle_beta   90.00
_cell.angle_gamma   90.00
#
_symmetry.space_group_name_H-M   'P 1'
#
loop_
_entity.id
_entity.type
_entity.pdbx_description
1 polymer ?
#
loop_
_entity_poly.entity_id
_entity_poly.type
_entity_poly.pdbx_seq_one_letter_code
_entity_poly.pdbx_strand_id
1 'polypeptide(L)'
;MLCQAVRESTYGRPGACYIDISGDMVGAKVQESEVRYVQACPPPPLTYADPNDIKKAVELITVAEKPLVIIGKGASYAQAEEPLTTLVESTNLPFLPTPMGKGVLPDSHPLCVAAARSRALQEADLIVLFGARLNWILHFGAPPRFNPNVKIIQVDIKVEEMGNNLLPAVALPGDITAVVTQMNEEFLLRSNRFKFSPHSSWWRTLSKKLADNQQNVEEMCNDQTVPLNYYAAYSEVQKAIPKDCIIVNEGSNTMDIGRTMLPNILPRHR
;
A
#
# COMPACT_ATOMS: atom_id res chain seq x y z
N MET A 1 29.64 9.74 -11.89
CA MET A 1 28.49 9.40 -12.74
C MET A 1 27.67 8.25 -12.18
N LEU A 2 28.18 7.00 -12.15
CA LEU A 2 27.37 5.84 -11.70
C LEU A 2 26.81 5.98 -10.26
N CYS A 3 27.64 6.36 -9.28
CA CYS A 3 27.17 6.57 -7.91
C CYS A 3 26.09 7.67 -7.81
N GLN A 4 26.16 8.71 -8.64
CA GLN A 4 25.13 9.75 -8.69
C GLN A 4 23.84 9.18 -9.28
N ALA A 5 23.92 8.44 -10.38
CA ALA A 5 22.74 7.83 -10.99
C ALA A 5 22.04 6.83 -10.06
N VAL A 6 22.80 6.05 -9.28
CA VAL A 6 22.26 5.18 -8.23
C VAL A 6 21.60 6.00 -7.12
N ARG A 7 22.19 7.12 -6.73
CA ARG A 7 21.61 8.01 -5.72
C ARG A 7 20.28 8.59 -6.19
N GLU A 8 20.24 9.18 -7.39
CA GLU A 8 19.04 9.80 -7.97
C GLU A 8 17.91 8.77 -8.22
N SER A 9 18.25 7.50 -8.48
CA SER A 9 17.24 6.45 -8.71
C SER A 9 16.67 5.85 -7.42
N THR A 10 17.36 6.00 -6.28
CA THR A 10 17.00 5.35 -5.01
C THR A 10 16.64 6.32 -3.89
N TYR A 11 17.16 7.55 -3.88
CA TYR A 11 16.92 8.54 -2.82
C TYR A 11 15.61 9.29 -3.07
N GLY A 12 14.97 9.72 -1.98
CA GLY A 12 13.66 10.37 -2.06
C GLY A 12 12.64 9.41 -2.65
N ARG A 13 11.90 9.84 -3.69
CA ARG A 13 11.05 8.92 -4.44
C ARG A 13 11.88 8.14 -5.46
N PRO A 14 11.97 6.81 -5.35
CA PRO A 14 12.71 6.00 -6.31
C PRO A 14 12.15 6.11 -7.73
N GLY A 15 13.02 6.01 -8.72
CA GLY A 15 12.69 6.21 -10.12
C GLY A 15 13.79 5.75 -11.08
N ALA A 16 13.57 5.97 -12.37
CA ALA A 16 14.55 5.63 -13.40
C ALA A 16 15.58 6.75 -13.57
N CYS A 17 16.82 6.37 -13.82
CA CYS A 17 17.87 7.30 -14.28
C CYS A 17 18.40 6.83 -15.63
N TYR A 18 18.63 7.79 -16.53
CA TYR A 18 19.26 7.56 -17.81
C TYR A 18 20.73 7.98 -17.72
N ILE A 19 21.63 7.13 -18.22
CA ILE A 19 23.06 7.40 -18.29
C ILE A 19 23.46 7.26 -19.75
N ASP A 20 23.98 8.33 -20.32
CA ASP A 20 24.59 8.30 -21.65
C ASP A 20 26.10 8.10 -21.51
N ILE A 21 26.65 7.15 -22.25
CA ILE A 21 28.08 6.87 -22.30
C ILE A 21 28.48 6.87 -23.77
N SER A 22 29.22 7.90 -24.17
CA SER A 22 29.68 8.05 -25.54
C SER A 22 30.63 6.92 -25.96
N GLY A 23 30.61 6.58 -27.25
CA GLY A 23 31.35 5.43 -27.77
C GLY A 23 32.87 5.53 -27.60
N ASP A 24 33.42 6.76 -27.62
CA ASP A 24 34.83 7.03 -27.32
C ASP A 24 35.19 6.69 -25.87
N MET A 25 34.31 6.95 -24.89
CA MET A 25 34.51 6.54 -23.50
C MET A 25 34.43 5.02 -23.33
N VAL A 26 33.49 4.36 -24.01
CA VAL A 26 33.36 2.89 -23.96
C VAL A 26 34.58 2.20 -24.58
N GLY A 27 35.11 2.75 -25.68
CA GLY A 27 36.28 2.22 -26.38
C GLY A 27 37.63 2.65 -25.79
N ALA A 28 37.64 3.61 -24.86
CA ALA A 28 38.87 4.11 -24.25
C ALA A 28 39.60 3.01 -23.47
N LYS A 29 40.92 3.03 -23.51
CA LYS A 29 41.79 2.14 -22.73
C LYS A 29 42.51 2.96 -21.66
N VAL A 30 42.56 2.42 -20.46
CA VAL A 30 43.29 3.00 -19.31
C VAL A 30 44.20 1.95 -18.71
N GLN A 31 45.28 2.36 -18.07
CA GLN A 31 46.10 1.44 -17.28
C GLN A 31 45.31 0.99 -16.05
N GLU A 32 45.35 -0.30 -15.72
CA GLU A 32 44.59 -0.83 -14.58
C GLU A 32 45.00 -0.17 -13.26
N SER A 33 46.28 0.17 -13.10
CA SER A 33 46.81 0.89 -11.94
C SER A 33 46.25 2.31 -11.77
N GLU A 34 45.67 2.88 -12.82
CA GLU A 34 45.05 4.21 -12.79
C GLU A 34 43.53 4.14 -12.52
N VAL A 35 42.94 2.93 -12.53
CA VAL A 35 41.51 2.73 -12.28
C VAL A 35 41.19 3.11 -10.83
N ARG A 36 40.33 4.13 -10.69
CA ARG A 36 39.80 4.54 -9.39
C ARG A 36 38.53 3.77 -9.08
N TYR A 37 38.62 2.83 -8.13
CA TYR A 37 37.44 2.16 -7.58
C TYR A 37 36.73 3.10 -6.61
N VAL A 38 35.50 3.48 -6.95
CA VAL A 38 34.64 4.26 -6.06
C VAL A 38 33.84 3.34 -5.16
N GLN A 39 33.60 3.78 -3.92
CA GLN A 39 32.69 3.04 -3.03
C GLN A 39 31.28 3.01 -3.60
N ALA A 40 30.53 1.95 -3.26
CA ALA A 40 29.12 1.85 -3.58
C ALA A 40 28.33 3.03 -2.99
N CYS A 41 27.28 3.47 -3.68
CA CYS A 41 26.40 4.50 -3.13
C CYS A 41 25.78 3.98 -1.82
N PRO A 42 25.85 4.72 -0.70
CA PRO A 42 25.19 4.31 0.53
C PRO A 42 23.67 4.29 0.33
N PRO A 43 22.94 3.50 1.13
CA PRO A 43 21.47 3.47 1.07
C PRO A 43 20.88 4.85 1.37
N PRO A 44 19.64 5.15 0.92
CA PRO A 44 18.96 6.38 1.25
C PRO A 44 18.88 6.58 2.78
N PRO A 45 19.12 7.80 3.28
CA PRO A 45 18.94 8.08 4.71
C PRO A 45 17.47 7.95 5.10
N LEU A 46 17.21 7.42 6.29
CA LEU A 46 15.86 7.39 6.85
C LEU A 46 15.40 8.82 7.17
N THR A 47 14.14 9.11 6.85
CA THR A 47 13.50 10.38 7.14
C THR A 47 12.29 10.14 8.03
N TYR A 48 12.12 11.01 9.02
CA TYR A 48 11.10 10.91 10.06
C TYR A 48 10.12 12.07 9.93
N ALA A 49 8.87 11.87 10.32
CA ALA A 49 7.89 12.94 10.37
C ALA A 49 8.03 13.75 11.67
N ASP A 50 7.50 14.98 11.66
CA ASP A 50 7.42 15.84 12.85
C ASP A 50 6.64 15.11 13.97
N PRO A 51 7.21 14.97 15.18
CA PRO A 51 6.54 14.29 16.29
C PRO A 51 5.17 14.89 16.66
N ASN A 52 4.95 16.19 16.45
CA ASN A 52 3.65 16.82 16.69
C ASN A 52 2.61 16.39 15.66
N ASP A 53 3.02 16.17 14.41
CA ASP A 53 2.12 15.68 13.37
C ASP A 53 1.82 14.19 13.55
N ILE A 54 2.78 13.40 14.05
CA ILE A 54 2.52 12.02 14.51
C ILE A 54 1.45 12.01 15.60
N LYS A 55 1.57 12.86 16.62
CA LYS A 55 0.56 13.00 17.69
C LYS A 55 -0.81 13.35 17.13
N LYS A 56 -0.91 14.36 16.26
CA LYS A 56 -2.17 14.75 15.61
C LYS A 56 -2.77 13.61 14.78
N ALA A 57 -1.95 12.88 14.02
CA ALA A 57 -2.40 11.74 13.23
C ALA A 57 -3.01 10.65 14.13
N VAL A 58 -2.29 10.29 15.19
CA VAL A 58 -2.77 9.31 16.18
C VAL A 58 -4.06 9.79 16.86
N GLU A 59 -4.15 11.07 17.25
CA GLU A 59 -5.39 11.64 17.82
C GLU A 59 -6.58 11.49 16.89
N LEU A 60 -6.43 11.88 15.63
CA LEU A 60 -7.48 11.74 14.63
C LEU A 60 -7.91 10.29 14.45
N ILE A 61 -6.96 9.34 14.44
CA ILE A 61 -7.28 7.91 14.37
C ILE A 61 -8.07 7.47 15.60
N THR A 62 -7.71 7.92 16.79
CA THR A 62 -8.38 7.49 18.04
C THR A 62 -9.83 7.94 18.15
N VAL A 63 -10.21 9.03 17.48
CA VAL A 63 -11.58 9.59 17.53
C VAL A 63 -12.40 9.29 16.28
N ALA A 64 -11.84 8.61 15.28
CA ALA A 64 -12.54 8.27 14.05
C ALA A 64 -13.63 7.20 14.29
N GLU A 65 -14.79 7.39 13.67
CA GLU A 65 -15.92 6.46 13.77
C GLU A 65 -15.83 5.34 12.74
N LYS A 66 -15.30 5.64 11.55
CA LYS A 66 -15.16 4.74 10.41
C LYS A 66 -13.75 4.81 9.80
N PRO A 67 -12.68 4.56 10.59
CA PRO A 67 -11.32 4.64 10.08
C PRO A 67 -11.04 3.54 9.05
N LEU A 68 -10.12 3.82 8.13
CA LEU A 68 -9.63 2.87 7.14
C LEU A 68 -8.13 3.12 6.86
N VAL A 69 -7.34 2.05 6.86
CA VAL A 69 -5.93 2.09 6.42
C VAL A 69 -5.86 1.69 4.96
N ILE A 70 -5.12 2.43 4.13
CA ILE A 70 -4.81 2.04 2.75
C ILE A 70 -3.32 1.80 2.60
N ILE A 71 -2.98 0.59 2.15
CA ILE A 71 -1.59 0.15 1.96
C ILE A 71 -1.23 0.23 0.48
N GLY A 72 -0.38 1.19 0.16
CA GLY A 72 0.13 1.45 -1.18
C GLY A 72 1.30 0.55 -1.56
N LYS A 73 1.63 0.54 -2.84
CA LYS A 73 2.87 -0.09 -3.32
C LYS A 73 4.14 0.55 -2.75
N GLY A 74 4.07 1.81 -2.33
CA GLY A 74 5.18 2.48 -1.66
C GLY A 74 5.54 1.77 -0.35
N ALA A 75 4.55 1.29 0.42
CA ALA A 75 4.80 0.53 1.64
C ALA A 75 5.48 -0.83 1.34
N SER A 76 5.04 -1.50 0.27
CA SER A 76 5.68 -2.74 -0.23
C SER A 76 7.14 -2.50 -0.67
N TYR A 77 7.39 -1.37 -1.33
CA TYR A 77 8.75 -0.97 -1.73
C TYR A 77 9.64 -0.66 -0.51
N ALA A 78 9.09 0.03 0.49
CA ALA A 78 9.78 0.37 1.74
C ALA A 78 10.00 -0.84 2.68
N GLN A 79 9.46 -2.02 2.34
CA GLN A 79 9.50 -3.23 3.18
C GLN A 79 8.88 -3.00 4.57
N ALA A 80 7.77 -2.24 4.61
CA ALA A 80 7.12 -1.83 5.84
C ALA A 80 6.19 -2.89 6.44
N GLU A 81 6.41 -4.18 6.15
CA GLU A 81 5.52 -5.28 6.54
C GLU A 81 5.33 -5.39 8.05
N GLU A 82 6.44 -5.48 8.80
CA GLU A 82 6.42 -5.63 10.26
C GLU A 82 5.75 -4.44 10.98
N PRO A 83 6.15 -3.18 10.75
CA PRO A 83 5.54 -2.06 11.46
C PRO A 83 4.07 -1.85 11.07
N LEU A 84 3.68 -2.10 9.81
CA LEU A 84 2.27 -2.01 9.40
C LEU A 84 1.42 -3.14 9.98
N THR A 85 1.96 -4.36 10.05
CA THR A 85 1.28 -5.48 10.72
C THR A 85 1.05 -5.15 12.18
N THR A 86 2.10 -4.65 12.87
CA THR A 86 2.01 -4.20 14.26
C THR A 86 0.95 -3.11 14.44
N LEU A 87 0.93 -2.10 13.56
CA LEU A 87 -0.06 -1.03 13.61
C LEU A 87 -1.47 -1.59 13.47
N VAL A 88 -1.74 -2.36 12.41
CA VAL A 88 -3.07 -2.89 12.10
C VAL A 88 -3.58 -3.84 13.20
N GLU A 89 -2.75 -4.75 13.68
CA GLU A 89 -3.15 -5.75 14.69
C GLU A 89 -3.34 -5.13 16.07
N SER A 90 -2.45 -4.22 16.49
CA SER A 90 -2.55 -3.58 17.81
C SER A 90 -3.76 -2.65 17.90
N THR A 91 -4.06 -1.93 16.82
CA THR A 91 -5.17 -0.97 16.76
C THR A 91 -6.49 -1.55 16.25
N ASN A 92 -6.49 -2.78 15.70
CA ASN A 92 -7.67 -3.43 15.12
C ASN A 92 -8.37 -2.63 14.01
N LEU A 93 -7.60 -1.84 13.26
CA LEU A 93 -8.09 -1.02 12.15
C LEU A 93 -8.33 -1.86 10.89
N PRO A 94 -9.43 -1.64 10.16
CA PRO A 94 -9.61 -2.26 8.85
C PRO A 94 -8.59 -1.70 7.85
N PHE A 95 -8.06 -2.56 6.98
CA PHE A 95 -7.12 -2.14 5.95
C PHE A 95 -7.53 -2.58 4.53
N LEU A 96 -7.11 -1.81 3.55
CA LEU A 96 -7.36 -2.01 2.13
C LEU A 96 -6.04 -1.91 1.37
N PRO A 97 -5.51 -3.01 0.81
CA PRO A 97 -4.34 -2.94 -0.05
C PRO A 97 -4.71 -2.39 -1.44
N THR A 98 -3.82 -1.56 -1.99
CA THR A 98 -3.81 -1.24 -3.43
C THR A 98 -3.32 -2.45 -4.24
N PRO A 99 -3.46 -2.49 -5.58
CA PRO A 99 -3.10 -3.69 -6.37
C PRO A 99 -1.69 -4.25 -6.10
N MET A 100 -0.67 -3.39 -5.98
CA MET A 100 0.71 -3.79 -5.65
C MET A 100 1.07 -3.58 -4.16
N GLY A 101 0.08 -3.22 -3.33
CA GLY A 101 0.20 -3.26 -1.86
C GLY A 101 -0.31 -4.58 -1.26
N LYS A 102 -0.92 -5.46 -2.08
CA LYS A 102 -1.34 -6.81 -1.69
C LYS A 102 -0.13 -7.60 -1.16
N GLY A 103 -0.32 -8.37 -0.10
CA GLY A 103 0.71 -9.18 0.53
C GLY A 103 1.61 -8.45 1.54
N VAL A 104 1.58 -7.11 1.62
CA VAL A 104 2.28 -6.39 2.73
C VAL A 104 1.75 -6.87 4.08
N LEU A 105 0.42 -6.96 4.18
CA LEU A 105 -0.23 -7.94 5.04
C LEU A 105 -0.87 -8.98 4.11
N PRO A 106 -0.97 -10.26 4.52
CA PRO A 106 -1.63 -11.28 3.73
C PRO A 106 -3.05 -10.87 3.36
N ASP A 107 -3.48 -11.11 2.12
CA ASP A 107 -4.84 -10.72 1.69
C ASP A 107 -5.94 -11.49 2.44
N SER A 108 -5.60 -12.65 3.02
CA SER A 108 -6.48 -13.45 3.89
C SER A 108 -6.54 -12.93 5.33
N HIS A 109 -5.84 -11.84 5.66
CA HIS A 109 -5.83 -11.29 7.01
C HIS A 109 -7.26 -10.87 7.42
N PRO A 110 -7.70 -11.17 8.66
CA PRO A 110 -9.10 -10.93 9.08
C PRO A 110 -9.51 -9.46 9.06
N LEU A 111 -8.53 -8.54 9.14
CA LEU A 111 -8.77 -7.09 9.05
C LEU A 111 -8.72 -6.54 7.62
N CYS A 112 -8.48 -7.38 6.60
CA CYS A 112 -8.46 -6.98 5.20
C CYS A 112 -9.90 -6.79 4.70
N VAL A 113 -10.22 -5.58 4.22
CA VAL A 113 -11.55 -5.24 3.70
C VAL A 113 -11.58 -5.10 2.17
N ALA A 114 -10.62 -5.72 1.48
CA ALA A 114 -10.46 -5.60 0.03
C ALA A 114 -11.74 -5.96 -0.76
N ALA A 115 -12.44 -7.02 -0.38
CA ALA A 115 -13.69 -7.40 -1.03
C ALA A 115 -14.83 -6.39 -0.78
N ALA A 116 -14.75 -5.55 0.26
CA ALA A 116 -15.71 -4.48 0.55
C ALA A 116 -15.23 -3.08 0.11
N ARG A 117 -14.18 -3.00 -0.73
CA ARG A 117 -13.51 -1.76 -1.15
C ARG A 117 -14.43 -0.58 -1.43
N SER A 118 -15.44 -0.75 -2.29
CA SER A 118 -16.33 0.36 -2.68
C SER A 118 -17.07 0.93 -1.47
N ARG A 119 -17.57 0.08 -0.58
CA ARG A 119 -18.26 0.48 0.65
C ARG A 119 -17.29 1.13 1.63
N ALA A 120 -16.09 0.56 1.79
CA ALA A 120 -15.04 1.08 2.65
C ALA A 120 -14.67 2.53 2.27
N LEU A 121 -14.42 2.80 0.99
CA LEU A 121 -14.06 4.14 0.50
C LEU A 121 -15.23 5.14 0.60
N GLN A 122 -16.45 4.71 0.29
CA GLN A 122 -17.63 5.58 0.29
C GLN A 122 -18.06 6.04 1.68
N GLU A 123 -17.78 5.25 2.73
CA GLU A 123 -18.28 5.53 4.07
C GLU A 123 -17.21 5.92 5.08
N ALA A 124 -15.92 5.64 4.83
CA ALA A 124 -14.86 6.02 5.75
C ALA A 124 -14.89 7.53 6.04
N ASP A 125 -14.72 7.89 7.30
CA ASP A 125 -14.61 9.28 7.77
C ASP A 125 -13.14 9.72 7.90
N LEU A 126 -12.23 8.76 8.09
CA LEU A 126 -10.79 8.95 8.12
C LEU A 126 -10.10 7.85 7.31
N ILE A 127 -9.18 8.24 6.43
CA ILE A 127 -8.32 7.32 5.69
C ILE A 127 -6.85 7.63 5.96
N VAL A 128 -6.06 6.62 6.32
CA VAL A 128 -4.60 6.71 6.45
C VAL A 128 -3.94 6.07 5.23
N LEU A 129 -3.25 6.85 4.42
CA LEU A 129 -2.55 6.39 3.22
C LEU A 129 -1.07 6.12 3.54
N PHE A 130 -0.62 4.88 3.38
CA PHE A 130 0.80 4.52 3.48
C PHE A 130 1.38 4.25 2.09
N GLY A 131 2.16 5.20 1.55
CA GLY A 131 2.80 5.05 0.24
C GLY A 131 1.80 4.86 -0.92
N ALA A 132 0.60 5.43 -0.78
CA ALA A 132 -0.47 5.39 -1.76
C ALA A 132 -0.84 6.81 -2.21
N ARG A 133 -0.94 7.01 -3.54
CA ARG A 133 -1.37 8.28 -4.14
C ARG A 133 -2.87 8.26 -4.38
N LEU A 134 -3.54 9.36 -4.06
CA LEU A 134 -4.91 9.63 -4.51
C LEU A 134 -4.91 9.97 -6.01
N ASN A 135 -4.63 8.99 -6.84
CA ASN A 135 -4.68 9.12 -8.31
C ASN A 135 -5.93 8.43 -8.87
N TRP A 136 -5.98 8.21 -10.18
CA TRP A 136 -7.11 7.56 -10.87
C TRP A 136 -7.50 6.19 -10.27
N ILE A 137 -6.55 5.42 -9.71
CA ILE A 137 -6.82 4.13 -9.06
C ILE A 137 -7.68 4.34 -7.81
N LEU A 138 -7.41 5.40 -7.05
CA LEU A 138 -8.16 5.82 -5.88
C LEU A 138 -9.11 6.98 -6.19
N HIS A 139 -9.54 7.12 -7.45
CA HIS A 139 -10.51 8.11 -7.89
C HIS A 139 -10.22 9.55 -7.42
N PHE A 140 -8.93 9.89 -7.26
CA PHE A 140 -8.49 11.19 -6.75
C PHE A 140 -9.04 11.56 -5.36
N GLY A 141 -9.54 10.58 -4.59
CA GLY A 141 -10.24 10.82 -3.33
C GLY A 141 -11.62 11.47 -3.49
N ALA A 142 -12.17 11.51 -4.71
CA ALA A 142 -13.36 12.30 -5.01
C ALA A 142 -14.70 11.51 -4.85
N PRO A 143 -15.80 12.20 -4.50
CA PRO A 143 -17.15 11.68 -4.63
C PRO A 143 -17.50 11.31 -6.09
N PRO A 144 -18.44 10.36 -6.31
CA PRO A 144 -19.22 9.60 -5.33
C PRO A 144 -18.51 8.32 -4.84
N ARG A 145 -17.22 8.16 -5.15
CA ARG A 145 -16.43 6.98 -4.75
C ARG A 145 -15.87 7.09 -3.34
N PHE A 146 -15.66 8.31 -2.87
CA PHE A 146 -15.24 8.63 -1.51
C PHE A 146 -16.34 9.40 -0.78
N ASN A 147 -16.35 9.29 0.54
CA ASN A 147 -17.12 10.18 1.41
C ASN A 147 -16.66 11.63 1.16
N PRO A 148 -17.56 12.58 0.83
CA PRO A 148 -17.19 13.98 0.57
C PRO A 148 -16.51 14.68 1.76
N ASN A 149 -16.70 14.17 2.97
CA ASN A 149 -16.15 14.74 4.21
C ASN A 149 -14.99 13.91 4.78
N VAL A 150 -14.43 12.98 4.01
CA VAL A 150 -13.33 12.14 4.48
C VAL A 150 -12.11 12.98 4.84
N LYS A 151 -11.51 12.69 5.99
CA LYS A 151 -10.21 13.22 6.39
C LYS A 151 -9.12 12.28 5.89
N ILE A 152 -8.03 12.84 5.38
CA ILE A 152 -6.89 12.05 4.90
C ILE A 152 -5.68 12.31 5.81
N ILE A 153 -5.04 11.23 6.26
CA ILE A 153 -3.67 11.25 6.77
C ILE A 153 -2.79 10.64 5.67
N GLN A 154 -1.75 11.34 5.24
CA GLN A 154 -0.92 10.88 4.12
C GLN A 154 0.54 10.72 4.53
N VAL A 155 1.04 9.49 4.44
CA VAL A 155 2.45 9.13 4.63
C VAL A 155 3.08 8.86 3.26
N ASP A 156 4.04 9.70 2.87
CA ASP A 156 4.79 9.58 1.62
C ASP A 156 6.18 10.22 1.79
N ILE A 157 7.18 9.65 1.13
CA ILE A 157 8.54 10.21 1.13
C ILE A 157 8.65 11.48 0.26
N LYS A 158 7.71 11.65 -0.69
CA LYS A 158 7.68 12.81 -1.60
C LYS A 158 6.70 13.86 -1.09
N VAL A 159 7.26 14.96 -0.58
CA VAL A 159 6.50 16.09 -0.03
C VAL A 159 5.55 16.69 -1.07
N GLU A 160 5.94 16.75 -2.35
CA GLU A 160 5.13 17.36 -3.41
C GLU A 160 3.87 16.57 -3.77
N GLU A 161 3.68 15.33 -3.28
CA GLU A 161 2.38 14.65 -3.44
C GLU A 161 1.32 15.12 -2.45
N MET A 162 1.72 15.79 -1.38
CA MET A 162 0.82 16.19 -0.31
C MET A 162 -0.11 17.29 -0.83
N GLY A 163 -1.41 17.08 -0.75
CA GLY A 163 -2.38 18.06 -1.23
C GLY A 163 -2.59 18.11 -2.75
N ASN A 164 -1.96 17.19 -3.52
CA ASN A 164 -2.10 17.20 -4.98
C ASN A 164 -3.53 16.93 -5.48
N ASN A 165 -4.38 16.28 -4.66
CA ASN A 165 -5.79 16.00 -5.02
C ASN A 165 -6.76 16.37 -3.89
N LEU A 166 -6.50 15.88 -2.68
CA LEU A 166 -7.16 16.34 -1.45
C LEU A 166 -6.10 16.87 -0.50
N LEU A 167 -6.39 18.00 0.15
CA LEU A 167 -5.56 18.52 1.23
C LEU A 167 -5.65 17.55 2.42
N PRO A 168 -4.55 16.90 2.84
CA PRO A 168 -4.59 16.00 3.98
C PRO A 168 -4.85 16.79 5.28
N ALA A 169 -5.61 16.19 6.19
CA ALA A 169 -5.77 16.70 7.55
C ALA A 169 -4.44 16.64 8.33
N VAL A 170 -3.61 15.62 8.05
CA VAL A 170 -2.22 15.53 8.52
C VAL A 170 -1.34 14.96 7.41
N ALA A 171 -0.26 15.67 7.11
CA ALA A 171 0.78 15.24 6.19
C ALA A 171 1.99 14.73 7.00
N LEU A 172 2.49 13.54 6.66
CA LEU A 172 3.60 12.89 7.37
C LEU A 172 4.72 12.58 6.37
N PRO A 173 5.61 13.54 6.08
CA PRO A 173 6.70 13.32 5.13
C PRO A 173 7.74 12.44 5.79
N GLY A 174 8.11 11.34 5.13
CA GLY A 174 9.12 10.45 5.68
C GLY A 174 9.15 9.08 5.01
N ASP A 175 10.13 8.29 5.43
CA ASP A 175 10.17 6.87 5.15
C ASP A 175 8.98 6.17 5.83
N ILE A 176 8.33 5.26 5.12
CA ILE A 176 7.09 4.63 5.60
C ILE A 176 7.35 3.78 6.83
N THR A 177 8.44 3.01 6.84
CA THR A 177 8.81 2.15 7.97
C THR A 177 9.10 3.01 9.20
N ALA A 178 9.87 4.09 9.04
CA ALA A 178 10.17 5.04 10.12
C ALA A 178 8.90 5.71 10.68
N VAL A 179 8.03 6.23 9.82
CA VAL A 179 6.81 6.94 10.23
C VAL A 179 5.82 6.00 10.91
N VAL A 180 5.61 4.79 10.38
CA VAL A 180 4.71 3.81 11.01
C VAL A 180 5.25 3.39 12.38
N THR A 181 6.57 3.24 12.54
CA THR A 181 7.19 2.99 13.84
C THR A 181 6.95 4.14 14.82
N GLN A 182 7.10 5.40 14.40
CA GLN A 182 6.75 6.56 15.24
C GLN A 182 5.27 6.54 15.66
N MET A 183 4.36 6.16 14.76
CA MET A 183 2.94 6.02 15.09
C MET A 183 2.69 4.90 16.11
N ASN A 184 3.32 3.73 15.95
CA ASN A 184 3.22 2.62 16.90
C ASN A 184 3.72 3.04 18.29
N GLU A 185 4.85 3.73 18.37
CA GLU A 185 5.39 4.26 19.63
C GLU A 185 4.42 5.26 20.27
N GLU A 186 3.86 6.19 19.51
CA GLU A 186 2.88 7.16 20.01
C GLU A 186 1.58 6.48 20.50
N PHE A 187 1.10 5.41 19.84
CA PHE A 187 -0.02 4.61 20.35
C PHE A 187 0.31 3.92 21.68
N LEU A 188 1.55 3.47 21.87
CA LEU A 188 2.00 2.82 23.12
C LEU A 188 2.12 3.81 24.30
N LEU A 189 2.45 5.06 24.03
CA LEU A 189 2.53 6.12 25.06
C LEU A 189 1.15 6.50 25.62
N ARG A 190 0.06 6.19 24.91
CA ARG A 190 -1.30 6.51 25.36
C ARG A 190 -1.77 5.54 26.44
N SER A 191 -2.26 6.09 27.54
CA SER A 191 -2.74 5.33 28.71
C SER A 191 -3.89 4.38 28.41
N ASN A 192 -4.70 4.67 27.39
CA ASN A 192 -5.88 3.89 27.04
C ASN A 192 -5.62 2.73 26.05
N ARG A 193 -4.37 2.50 25.60
CA ARG A 193 -3.98 1.46 24.62
C ARG A 193 -5.04 1.28 23.54
N PHE A 194 -5.24 2.32 22.73
CA PHE A 194 -6.30 2.38 21.73
C PHE A 194 -6.42 1.09 20.91
N LYS A 195 -7.63 0.55 20.85
CA LYS A 195 -8.01 -0.54 19.96
C LYS A 195 -9.40 -0.29 19.44
N PHE A 196 -9.53 -0.20 18.12
CA PHE A 196 -10.81 0.03 17.46
C PHE A 196 -11.75 -1.15 17.71
N SER A 197 -12.96 -0.88 18.20
CA SER A 197 -13.86 -1.93 18.68
C SER A 197 -14.30 -2.86 17.54
N PRO A 198 -14.05 -4.18 17.63
CA PRO A 198 -14.53 -5.15 16.62
C PRO A 198 -16.06 -5.25 16.58
N HIS A 199 -16.74 -4.75 17.62
CA HIS A 199 -18.20 -4.72 17.70
C HIS A 199 -18.79 -3.39 17.21
N SER A 200 -17.98 -2.47 16.68
CA SER A 200 -18.46 -1.20 16.12
C SER A 200 -19.48 -1.41 15.01
N SER A 201 -20.37 -0.43 14.81
CA SER A 201 -21.28 -0.41 13.65
C SER A 201 -20.49 -0.46 12.34
N TRP A 202 -19.29 0.13 12.31
CA TRP A 202 -18.42 0.12 11.15
C TRP A 202 -17.97 -1.28 10.75
N TRP A 203 -17.42 -2.06 11.69
CA TRP A 203 -17.05 -3.45 11.43
C TRP A 203 -18.25 -4.29 11.00
N ARG A 204 -19.45 -4.09 11.59
CA ARG A 204 -20.65 -4.82 11.15
C ARG A 204 -21.01 -4.51 9.69
N THR A 205 -20.93 -3.25 9.27
CA THR A 205 -21.19 -2.84 7.89
C THR A 205 -20.18 -3.47 6.92
N LEU A 206 -18.89 -3.41 7.26
CA LEU A 206 -17.83 -3.99 6.45
C LEU A 206 -17.94 -5.51 6.35
N SER A 207 -18.08 -6.21 7.48
CA SER A 207 -18.20 -7.67 7.53
C SER A 207 -19.40 -8.18 6.77
N LYS A 208 -20.56 -7.50 6.87
CA LYS A 208 -21.73 -7.84 6.04
C LYS A 208 -21.39 -7.74 4.55
N LYS A 209 -20.75 -6.65 4.12
CA LYS A 209 -20.41 -6.46 2.71
C LYS A 209 -19.35 -7.44 2.22
N LEU A 210 -18.42 -7.85 3.08
CA LEU A 210 -17.45 -8.90 2.77
C LEU A 210 -18.17 -10.23 2.53
N ALA A 211 -19.07 -10.64 3.42
CA ALA A 211 -19.85 -11.86 3.28
C ALA A 211 -20.71 -11.87 2.01
N ASP A 212 -21.47 -10.79 1.78
CA ASP A 212 -22.33 -10.65 0.59
C ASP A 212 -21.50 -10.78 -0.71
N ASN A 213 -20.33 -10.14 -0.76
CA ASN A 213 -19.49 -10.17 -1.95
C ASN A 213 -18.77 -11.52 -2.12
N GLN A 214 -18.39 -12.17 -1.03
CA GLN A 214 -17.81 -13.51 -1.07
C GLN A 214 -18.80 -14.52 -1.66
N GLN A 215 -20.05 -14.50 -1.21
CA GLN A 215 -21.09 -15.38 -1.76
C GLN A 215 -21.27 -15.19 -3.27
N ASN A 216 -21.36 -13.94 -3.74
CA ASN A 216 -21.49 -13.67 -5.18
C ASN A 216 -20.27 -14.18 -5.99
N VAL A 217 -19.06 -14.04 -5.44
CA VAL A 217 -17.85 -14.54 -6.09
C VAL A 217 -17.84 -16.07 -6.14
N GLU A 218 -18.24 -16.74 -5.06
CA GLU A 218 -18.35 -18.20 -5.00
C GLU A 218 -19.37 -18.73 -6.03
N GLU A 219 -20.52 -18.08 -6.17
CA GLU A 219 -21.52 -18.42 -7.20
C GLU A 219 -20.92 -18.33 -8.62
N MET A 220 -20.18 -17.25 -8.93
CA MET A 220 -19.51 -17.10 -10.24
C MET A 220 -18.37 -18.11 -10.46
N CYS A 221 -17.66 -18.51 -9.41
CA CYS A 221 -16.63 -19.56 -9.51
C CYS A 221 -17.25 -20.94 -9.81
N ASN A 222 -18.44 -21.21 -9.27
CA ASN A 222 -19.13 -22.49 -9.43
C ASN A 222 -19.90 -22.62 -10.75
N ASP A 223 -20.09 -21.52 -11.49
CA ASP A 223 -20.68 -21.57 -12.83
C ASP A 223 -19.67 -22.12 -13.86
N GLN A 224 -19.83 -23.42 -14.16
CA GLN A 224 -19.00 -24.18 -15.10
C GLN A 224 -19.57 -24.21 -16.53
N THR A 225 -20.46 -23.26 -16.88
CA THR A 225 -21.01 -23.15 -18.24
C THR A 225 -19.90 -22.82 -19.25
N VAL A 226 -19.92 -23.44 -20.43
CA VAL A 226 -18.91 -23.23 -21.48
C VAL A 226 -19.44 -22.23 -22.52
N PRO A 227 -18.66 -21.19 -22.91
CA PRO A 227 -17.30 -20.88 -22.43
C PRO A 227 -17.28 -20.35 -20.99
N LEU A 228 -16.25 -20.74 -20.22
CA LEU A 228 -16.11 -20.36 -18.81
C LEU A 228 -16.08 -18.84 -18.63
N ASN A 229 -16.67 -18.37 -17.53
CA ASN A 229 -16.46 -17.02 -17.07
C ASN A 229 -15.07 -16.88 -16.38
N TYR A 230 -14.60 -15.64 -16.18
CA TYR A 230 -13.29 -15.37 -15.59
C TYR A 230 -13.12 -15.92 -14.16
N TYR A 231 -14.17 -15.87 -13.33
CA TYR A 231 -14.10 -16.33 -11.94
C TYR A 231 -13.93 -17.85 -11.88
N ALA A 232 -14.72 -18.59 -12.67
CA ALA A 232 -14.58 -20.03 -12.83
C ALA A 232 -13.16 -20.41 -13.29
N ALA A 233 -12.66 -19.77 -14.34
CA ALA A 233 -11.30 -20.01 -14.84
C ALA A 233 -10.21 -19.70 -13.77
N TYR A 234 -10.31 -18.56 -13.09
CA TYR A 234 -9.34 -18.18 -12.07
C TYR A 234 -9.40 -19.07 -10.82
N SER A 235 -10.56 -19.62 -10.49
CA SER A 235 -10.69 -20.55 -9.37
C SER A 235 -9.84 -21.81 -9.57
N GLU A 236 -9.74 -22.30 -10.80
CA GLU A 236 -8.87 -23.44 -11.15
C GLU A 236 -7.40 -23.05 -11.12
N VAL A 237 -7.06 -21.86 -11.62
CA VAL A 237 -5.69 -21.32 -11.54
C VAL A 237 -5.24 -21.20 -10.08
N GLN A 238 -6.10 -20.66 -9.21
CA GLN A 238 -5.80 -20.48 -7.78
C GLN A 238 -5.53 -21.81 -7.07
N LYS A 239 -6.22 -22.89 -7.47
CA LYS A 239 -5.98 -24.25 -6.93
C LYS A 239 -4.66 -24.85 -7.43
N ALA A 240 -4.23 -24.49 -8.64
CA ALA A 240 -3.07 -25.07 -9.29
C ALA A 240 -1.74 -24.37 -8.95
N ILE A 241 -1.76 -23.08 -8.64
CA ILE A 241 -0.53 -22.31 -8.38
C ILE A 241 -0.03 -22.46 -6.92
N PRO A 242 1.30 -22.42 -6.69
CA PRO A 242 1.85 -22.34 -5.35
C PRO A 242 1.39 -21.09 -4.59
N LYS A 243 1.26 -21.21 -3.26
CA LYS A 243 0.84 -20.11 -2.39
C LYS A 243 1.83 -18.94 -2.32
N ASP A 244 3.10 -19.22 -2.61
CA ASP A 244 4.24 -18.30 -2.62
C ASP A 244 4.68 -17.90 -4.04
N CYS A 245 3.88 -18.18 -5.07
CA CYS A 245 4.25 -17.81 -6.43
C CYS A 245 4.30 -16.28 -6.63
N ILE A 246 5.08 -15.84 -7.61
CA ILE A 246 5.06 -14.46 -8.11
C ILE A 246 3.99 -14.36 -9.18
N ILE A 247 3.04 -13.43 -9.00
CA ILE A 247 1.89 -13.25 -9.89
C ILE A 247 2.10 -12.01 -10.77
N VAL A 248 2.48 -12.22 -12.02
CA VAL A 248 2.43 -11.17 -13.04
C VAL A 248 1.03 -11.18 -13.66
N ASN A 249 0.34 -10.04 -13.64
CA ASN A 249 -1.05 -9.95 -14.07
C ASN A 249 -1.32 -8.66 -14.85
N GLU A 250 -1.76 -8.82 -16.10
CA GLU A 250 -2.03 -7.72 -17.02
C GLU A 250 -3.31 -7.95 -17.85
N GLY A 251 -3.69 -6.95 -18.64
CA GLY A 251 -4.93 -6.94 -19.42
C GLY A 251 -6.00 -6.03 -18.79
N SER A 252 -7.26 -6.28 -19.15
CA SER A 252 -8.41 -5.51 -18.67
C SER A 252 -9.21 -6.35 -17.64
N ASN A 253 -10.26 -7.06 -18.07
CA ASN A 253 -11.02 -7.96 -17.21
C ASN A 253 -10.12 -9.00 -16.50
N THR A 254 -9.16 -9.56 -17.23
CA THR A 254 -8.13 -10.46 -16.69
C THR A 254 -7.40 -9.83 -15.50
N MET A 255 -6.93 -8.59 -15.65
CA MET A 255 -6.23 -7.88 -14.57
C MET A 255 -7.17 -7.59 -13.39
N ASP A 256 -8.34 -7.01 -13.65
CA ASP A 256 -9.25 -6.54 -12.61
C ASP A 256 -9.84 -7.69 -11.79
N ILE A 257 -10.25 -8.77 -12.44
CA ILE A 257 -10.78 -9.97 -11.78
C ILE A 257 -9.63 -10.77 -11.16
N GLY A 258 -8.50 -10.91 -11.84
CA GLY A 258 -7.31 -11.61 -11.33
C GLY A 258 -6.71 -10.95 -10.08
N ARG A 259 -6.88 -9.64 -9.90
CA ARG A 259 -6.52 -8.94 -8.65
C ARG A 259 -7.37 -9.41 -7.45
N THR A 260 -8.64 -9.71 -7.69
CA THR A 260 -9.58 -10.19 -6.67
C THR A 260 -9.38 -11.69 -6.42
N MET A 261 -9.22 -12.46 -7.49
CA MET A 261 -9.20 -13.93 -7.44
C MET A 261 -7.84 -14.54 -7.07
N LEU A 262 -6.74 -13.81 -7.27
CA LEU A 262 -5.40 -14.28 -6.94
C LEU A 262 -4.87 -13.50 -5.72
N PRO A 263 -5.10 -14.01 -4.49
CA PRO A 263 -4.59 -13.38 -3.27
C PRO A 263 -3.08 -13.52 -3.15
N ASN A 264 -2.43 -12.54 -2.54
CA ASN A 264 -1.02 -12.58 -2.19
C ASN A 264 -0.89 -12.85 -0.68
N ILE A 265 -0.11 -13.86 -0.34
CA ILE A 265 0.26 -14.18 1.06
C ILE A 265 1.54 -13.45 1.47
N LEU A 266 2.46 -13.26 0.51
CA LEU A 266 3.76 -12.64 0.73
C LEU A 266 3.85 -11.27 0.04
N PRO A 267 4.59 -10.31 0.62
CA PRO A 267 4.81 -8.99 0.04
C PRO A 267 5.64 -9.10 -1.24
N ARG A 268 5.46 -8.19 -2.20
CA ARG A 268 6.24 -8.11 -3.46
C ARG A 268 6.14 -9.36 -4.35
N HIS A 269 5.10 -10.18 -4.20
CA HIS A 269 4.78 -11.31 -5.07
C HIS A 269 3.77 -10.94 -6.19
N ARG A 270 3.68 -9.66 -6.56
CA ARG A 270 2.82 -9.12 -7.61
C ARG A 270 3.38 -7.82 -8.18
#